data_AF-A0A6A9QJ72-F1
#
_entry.id   AF-A0A6A9QJ72-F1
#
_cell.length_a   1.000
_cell.length_b   1.000
_cell.length_c   1.000
_cell.angle_alpha   90.00
_cell.angle_beta   90.00
_cell.angle_gamma   90.00
#
_symmetry.space_group_name_H-M   'P 1'
#
loop_
_entity.id
_entity.type
_entity.pdbx_description
1 polymer ?
#
loop_
_entity_poly.entity_id
_entity_poly.type
_entity_poly.pdbx_seq_one_letter_code
_entity_poly.pdbx_strand_id
1 'polypeptide(L)'
;MLEERHVVFVAILISESIALTAIPDFFRGVQGITSYFFFFFVVLFLDAFSSVIVFYSPLTSLIYFLGVYSSFSIIGINLIDPIDLSVYLFGFSSASFILFISRRNFSDFLINMLSKHNVSKPTKGNLLILLFLTIIGYLVFFLLGFPFLAFGCVADFLAMVFSQKRIYPLIFMSWLSLPLALFSITSTSGSGINIGKVTKVLLKSSTSFRFRGNSYTWIKANQEFKVNLKESKNYNSVIVGSSGSGKSFLVKWIIRQLNVSFTIFDLHGEYPSEGAKKIDMSKVSVNPLSLNNTSPKKRSLEVAYMIKSIFNLGNLQTIDMFNLISETYFESGIEEEDPRTWNQKPPTFRDVLLYLERKKKLSTSTQDINRLSSLEPYLLFLSTEVFSRDSVNLEEIFEGNFVLDFSSVSANEIKYIMIETILRNLRDYMLRRGQSDFWKVFVLDEAPFVLSKETGRDIVERIFAEGRKFGIGMIVVSQSVEYVKKLMNNSASFFIFQLSEPNEVDYIVRFLAGDSEAYTLIHDTALSLQTGEFLTRSNRGDIFLVRIDVE
;
A
#
# COMPACT_ATOMS: atom_id res chain seq x y z
N MET A 1 -31.49 20.03 28.21
CA MET A 1 -31.33 18.73 27.51
C MET A 1 -31.49 17.50 28.40
N LEU A 2 -30.65 17.25 29.43
CA LEU A 2 -30.81 16.04 30.26
C LEU A 2 -32.11 16.07 31.09
N GLU A 3 -32.40 17.22 31.72
CA GLU A 3 -33.62 17.45 32.50
C GLU A 3 -34.90 17.32 31.66
N GLU A 4 -34.92 17.90 30.45
CA GLU A 4 -36.06 17.78 29.53
C GLU A 4 -36.31 16.32 29.10
N ARG A 5 -35.24 15.55 28.86
CA ARG A 5 -35.32 14.12 28.54
C ARG A 5 -35.84 13.29 29.73
N HIS A 6 -35.45 13.65 30.95
CA HIS A 6 -35.97 13.03 32.16
C HIS A 6 -37.47 13.29 32.33
N VAL A 7 -37.92 14.53 32.13
CA VAL A 7 -39.34 14.89 32.23
C VAL A 7 -40.18 14.12 31.20
N VAL A 8 -39.71 14.04 29.95
CA VAL A 8 -40.40 13.28 28.89
C VAL A 8 -40.47 11.78 29.21
N PHE A 9 -39.37 11.19 29.65
CA PHE A 9 -39.32 9.76 29.97
C PHE A 9 -40.23 9.41 31.14
N VAL A 10 -40.24 10.23 32.20
CA VAL A 10 -41.14 10.04 33.35
C VAL A 10 -42.61 10.24 32.96
N ALA A 11 -42.93 11.21 32.08
CA ALA A 11 -44.29 11.41 31.60
C ALA A 11 -44.81 10.18 30.81
N ILE A 12 -43.95 9.57 29.98
CA ILE A 12 -44.25 8.33 29.25
C ILE A 12 -44.52 7.18 30.23
N LEU A 13 -43.62 6.95 31.19
CA LEU A 13 -43.77 5.89 32.20
C LEU A 13 -45.07 6.03 33.01
N ILE A 14 -45.44 7.26 33.40
CA ILE A 14 -46.69 7.53 34.12
C ILE A 14 -47.90 7.23 33.22
N SER A 15 -47.87 7.65 31.95
CA SER A 15 -48.96 7.37 31.01
C SER A 15 -49.14 5.88 30.74
N GLU A 16 -48.06 5.12 30.63
CA GLU A 16 -48.08 3.67 30.42
C GLU A 16 -48.58 2.94 31.65
N SER A 17 -48.14 3.38 32.83
CA SER A 17 -48.62 2.89 34.13
C SER A 17 -50.15 3.06 34.24
N ILE A 18 -50.68 4.24 33.85
CA ILE A 18 -52.13 4.49 33.81
C ILE A 18 -52.83 3.64 32.74
N ALA A 19 -52.23 3.46 31.56
CA ALA A 19 -52.81 2.61 30.53
C ALA A 19 -52.91 1.15 31.01
N LEU A 20 -51.84 0.61 31.62
CA LEU A 20 -51.78 -0.78 32.09
C LEU A 20 -52.76 -1.09 33.22
N THR A 21 -53.23 -0.09 33.97
CA THR A 21 -54.31 -0.25 34.97
C THR A 21 -55.70 -0.28 34.35
N ALA A 22 -55.94 0.43 33.23
CA ALA A 22 -57.24 0.53 32.57
C ALA A 22 -57.52 -0.60 31.56
N ILE A 23 -56.45 -1.22 31.04
CA ILE A 23 -56.53 -2.25 29.98
C ILE A 23 -57.12 -3.61 30.42
N PRO A 24 -56.96 -4.12 31.68
CA PRO A 24 -57.51 -5.41 32.08
C PRO A 24 -59.03 -5.53 31.90
N ASP A 25 -59.77 -4.42 32.05
CA ASP A 25 -61.22 -4.36 31.86
C ASP A 25 -61.64 -4.51 30.38
N PHE A 26 -60.74 -4.17 29.46
CA PHE A 26 -60.95 -4.20 28.01
C PHE A 26 -60.75 -5.60 27.41
N PHE A 27 -59.86 -6.40 27.99
CA PHE A 27 -59.47 -7.72 27.51
C PHE A 27 -60.13 -8.84 28.34
N ARG A 28 -61.44 -9.04 28.18
CA ARG A 28 -62.19 -10.12 28.86
C ARG A 28 -62.04 -11.46 28.12
N GLY A 29 -61.84 -12.55 28.87
CA GLY A 29 -61.72 -13.93 28.36
C GLY A 29 -60.28 -14.43 28.19
N VAL A 30 -60.10 -15.73 27.94
CA VAL A 30 -58.78 -16.39 27.89
C VAL A 30 -57.87 -15.79 26.80
N GLN A 31 -58.43 -15.43 25.63
CA GLN A 31 -57.70 -14.74 24.56
C GLN A 31 -57.34 -13.27 24.92
N GLY A 32 -58.13 -12.65 25.80
CA GLY A 32 -57.86 -11.30 26.30
C GLY A 32 -56.65 -11.30 27.23
N ILE A 33 -56.57 -12.28 28.13
CA ILE A 33 -55.45 -12.43 29.08
C ILE A 33 -54.12 -12.60 28.34
N THR A 34 -54.07 -13.45 27.30
CA THR A 34 -52.85 -13.63 26.49
C THR A 34 -52.45 -12.35 25.75
N SER A 35 -53.43 -11.56 25.29
CA SER A 35 -53.18 -10.29 24.60
C SER A 35 -52.67 -9.22 25.57
N TYR A 36 -53.17 -9.21 26.81
CA TYR A 36 -52.69 -8.35 27.88
C TYR A 36 -51.23 -8.63 28.23
N PHE A 37 -50.87 -9.90 28.45
CA PHE A 37 -49.48 -10.28 28.74
C PHE A 37 -48.53 -9.93 27.59
N PHE A 38 -48.96 -10.16 26.34
CA PHE A 38 -48.18 -9.75 25.17
C PHE A 38 -47.94 -8.24 25.15
N PHE A 39 -48.98 -7.43 25.37
CA PHE A 39 -48.87 -5.98 25.41
C PHE A 39 -47.95 -5.51 26.56
N PHE A 40 -48.11 -6.08 27.75
CA PHE A 40 -47.28 -5.80 28.91
C PHE A 40 -45.78 -6.06 28.64
N PHE A 41 -45.43 -7.21 28.06
CA PHE A 41 -44.03 -7.50 27.73
C PHE A 41 -43.45 -6.57 26.65
N VAL A 42 -44.28 -6.11 25.70
CA VAL A 42 -43.86 -5.13 24.70
C VAL A 42 -43.55 -3.77 25.35
N VAL A 43 -44.40 -3.31 26.26
CA VAL A 43 -44.16 -2.05 27.00
C VAL A 43 -42.88 -2.15 27.82
N LEU A 44 -42.71 -3.23 28.59
CA LEU A 44 -41.53 -3.44 29.42
C LEU A 44 -40.22 -3.47 28.60
N PHE A 45 -40.26 -4.09 27.41
CA PHE A 45 -39.14 -4.07 26.48
C PHE A 45 -38.83 -2.65 25.97
N LEU A 46 -39.86 -1.89 25.60
CA LEU A 46 -39.74 -0.53 25.08
C LEU A 46 -39.21 0.44 26.14
N ASP A 47 -39.55 0.27 27.42
CA ASP A 47 -39.00 1.07 28.53
C ASP A 47 -37.49 0.87 28.69
N ALA A 48 -37.06 -0.39 28.72
CA ALA A 48 -35.65 -0.72 28.79
C ALA A 48 -34.89 -0.23 27.54
N PHE A 49 -35.49 -0.38 26.36
CA PHE A 49 -34.89 0.03 25.09
C PHE A 49 -34.77 1.56 24.97
N SER A 50 -35.85 2.28 25.26
CA SER A 50 -35.93 3.73 25.14
C SER A 50 -35.09 4.44 26.20
N SER A 51 -35.01 3.93 27.43
CA SER A 51 -34.16 4.51 28.48
C SER A 51 -32.68 4.58 28.04
N VAL A 52 -32.17 3.53 27.40
CA VAL A 52 -30.79 3.50 26.89
C VAL A 52 -30.60 4.53 25.77
N ILE A 53 -31.55 4.63 24.83
CA ILE A 53 -31.50 5.55 23.69
C ILE A 53 -31.63 7.02 24.13
N VAL A 54 -32.59 7.33 25.00
CA VAL A 54 -32.87 8.69 25.47
C VAL A 54 -31.68 9.25 26.27
N PHE A 55 -31.11 8.44 27.16
CA PHE A 55 -30.00 8.87 28.02
C PHE A 55 -28.63 8.66 27.38
N TYR A 56 -28.55 8.00 26.23
CA TYR A 56 -27.29 7.71 25.53
C TYR A 56 -26.24 7.03 26.44
N SER A 57 -26.68 6.33 27.49
CA SER A 57 -25.80 5.78 28.54
C SER A 57 -26.44 4.54 29.17
N PRO A 58 -25.86 3.34 28.95
CA PRO A 58 -26.32 2.11 29.59
C PRO A 58 -26.25 2.18 31.14
N LEU A 59 -25.22 2.83 31.68
CA LEU A 59 -25.06 2.99 33.12
C LEU A 59 -26.19 3.82 33.74
N THR A 60 -26.61 4.88 33.04
CA THR A 60 -27.71 5.75 33.49
C THR A 60 -29.05 5.03 33.36
N SER A 61 -29.27 4.26 32.29
CA SER A 61 -30.48 3.44 32.11
C SER A 61 -30.65 2.35 33.20
N LEU A 62 -29.57 1.77 33.72
CA LEU A 62 -29.64 0.85 34.87
C LEU A 62 -30.19 1.51 36.13
N ILE A 63 -29.90 2.80 36.36
CA ILE A 63 -30.45 3.54 37.49
C ILE A 63 -31.96 3.80 37.28
N TYR A 64 -32.37 4.02 36.02
CA TYR A 64 -33.79 4.20 35.66
C TYR A 64 -34.65 2.94 35.84
N PHE A 65 -34.05 1.74 35.82
CA PHE A 65 -34.77 0.51 36.17
C PHE A 65 -35.42 0.59 37.56
N LEU A 66 -34.77 1.23 38.54
CA LEU A 66 -35.34 1.42 39.88
C LEU A 66 -36.60 2.32 39.84
N GLY A 67 -36.65 3.26 38.90
CA GLY A 67 -37.81 4.12 38.66
C GLY A 67 -38.96 3.37 37.97
N VAL A 68 -38.65 2.52 36.99
CA VAL A 68 -39.64 1.65 36.33
C VAL A 68 -40.19 0.62 37.34
N TYR A 69 -39.32 0.01 38.14
CA TYR A 69 -39.72 -0.91 39.20
C TYR A 69 -40.68 -0.25 40.20
N SER A 70 -40.36 0.96 40.66
CA SER A 70 -41.22 1.65 41.61
C SER A 70 -42.58 2.01 41.02
N SER A 71 -42.65 2.51 39.78
CA SER A 71 -43.94 2.87 39.15
C SER A 71 -44.85 1.66 38.92
N PHE A 72 -44.30 0.54 38.47
CA PHE A 72 -45.07 -0.68 38.24
C PHE A 72 -45.48 -1.38 39.55
N SER A 73 -44.66 -1.28 40.61
CA SER A 73 -45.00 -1.82 41.93
C SER A 73 -46.22 -1.15 42.56
N ILE A 74 -46.45 0.14 42.28
CA ILE A 74 -47.64 0.88 42.75
C ILE A 74 -48.94 0.30 42.17
N ILE A 75 -48.85 -0.33 40.99
CA ILE A 75 -49.97 -0.97 40.28
C ILE A 75 -50.12 -2.45 40.66
N GLY A 76 -49.24 -2.97 41.52
CA GLY A 76 -49.26 -4.36 41.97
C GLY A 76 -48.56 -5.33 41.01
N ILE A 77 -47.74 -4.84 40.08
CA ILE A 77 -46.92 -5.66 39.18
C ILE A 77 -45.50 -5.80 39.78
N ASN A 78 -45.02 -7.05 39.94
CA ASN A 78 -43.71 -7.33 40.50
C ASN A 78 -42.66 -7.64 39.42
N LEU A 79 -41.91 -6.63 38.97
CA LEU A 79 -40.90 -6.81 37.92
C LEU A 79 -39.64 -7.59 38.35
N ILE A 80 -39.56 -8.05 39.61
CA ILE A 80 -38.47 -8.94 40.07
C ILE A 80 -38.72 -10.38 39.62
N ASP A 81 -39.93 -10.70 39.15
CA ASP A 81 -40.22 -12.04 38.61
C ASP A 81 -39.25 -12.37 37.46
N PRO A 82 -38.66 -13.59 37.43
CA PRO A 82 -37.57 -13.92 36.49
C PRO A 82 -37.91 -13.69 35.01
N ILE A 83 -39.18 -13.84 34.64
CA ILE A 83 -39.67 -13.66 33.27
C ILE A 83 -39.65 -12.17 32.91
N ASP A 84 -40.24 -11.31 33.75
CA ASP A 84 -40.32 -9.87 33.54
C ASP A 84 -38.92 -9.24 33.53
N LEU A 85 -38.08 -9.63 34.49
CA LEU A 85 -36.69 -9.17 34.56
C LEU A 85 -35.91 -9.54 33.29
N SER A 86 -36.15 -10.74 32.73
CA SER A 86 -35.48 -11.17 31.49
C SER A 86 -35.89 -10.32 30.28
N VAL A 87 -37.15 -9.90 30.20
CA VAL A 87 -37.68 -9.05 29.13
C VAL A 87 -37.08 -7.64 29.22
N TYR A 88 -36.98 -7.08 30.43
CA TYR A 88 -36.34 -5.79 30.65
C TYR A 88 -34.85 -5.83 30.30
N LEU A 89 -34.11 -6.84 30.78
CA LEU A 89 -32.68 -7.02 30.47
C LEU A 89 -32.43 -7.19 28.96
N PHE A 90 -33.37 -7.79 28.22
CA PHE A 90 -33.30 -7.92 26.78
C PHE A 90 -33.45 -6.58 26.05
N GLY A 91 -34.44 -5.75 26.43
CA GLY A 91 -34.58 -4.38 25.90
C GLY A 91 -33.35 -3.51 26.18
N PHE A 92 -32.81 -3.61 27.40
CA PHE A 92 -31.59 -2.92 27.79
C PHE A 92 -30.37 -3.35 26.95
N SER A 93 -30.19 -4.66 26.76
CA SER A 93 -29.04 -5.22 26.03
C SER A 93 -29.10 -4.90 24.54
N SER A 94 -30.30 -4.96 23.94
CA SER A 94 -30.51 -4.64 22.52
C SER A 94 -30.25 -3.17 22.23
N ALA A 95 -30.78 -2.24 23.03
CA ALA A 95 -30.50 -0.82 22.86
C ALA A 95 -29.02 -0.47 23.15
N SER A 96 -28.40 -1.13 24.13
CA SER A 96 -26.97 -0.94 24.42
C SER A 96 -26.09 -1.42 23.26
N PHE A 97 -26.47 -2.52 22.60
CA PHE A 97 -25.81 -3.02 21.41
C PHE A 97 -25.99 -2.08 20.21
N ILE A 98 -27.19 -1.52 20.02
CA ILE A 98 -27.46 -0.54 18.95
C ILE A 98 -26.65 0.75 19.20
N LEU A 99 -26.61 1.26 20.44
CA LEU A 99 -25.74 2.40 20.78
C LEU A 99 -24.26 2.08 20.56
N PHE A 100 -23.82 0.87 20.92
CA PHE A 100 -22.45 0.43 20.67
C PHE A 100 -22.11 0.37 19.17
N ILE A 101 -23.04 -0.11 18.34
CA ILE A 101 -22.93 -0.08 16.88
C ILE A 101 -22.94 1.35 16.36
N SER A 102 -23.88 2.19 16.80
CA SER A 102 -24.02 3.58 16.35
C SER A 102 -22.82 4.46 16.73
N ARG A 103 -22.12 4.13 17.83
CA ARG A 103 -20.87 4.79 18.24
C ARG A 103 -19.65 4.31 17.44
N ARG A 104 -19.75 3.18 16.74
CA ARG A 104 -18.73 2.73 15.78
C ARG A 104 -19.09 3.26 14.39
N ASN A 105 -18.14 3.88 13.69
CA ASN A 105 -18.23 4.11 12.24
C ASN A 105 -18.22 2.74 11.50
N PHE A 106 -19.32 2.01 11.56
CA PHE A 106 -19.45 0.65 11.03
C PHE A 106 -19.96 0.62 9.58
N SER A 107 -20.54 1.73 9.09
CA SER A 107 -21.09 1.84 7.73
C SER A 107 -20.02 1.58 6.67
N ASP A 108 -18.76 1.96 6.92
CA ASP A 108 -17.68 1.66 5.98
C ASP A 108 -17.12 0.25 6.18
N PHE A 109 -17.15 -0.33 7.38
CA PHE A 109 -16.49 -1.61 7.66
C PHE A 109 -17.28 -2.82 7.16
N LEU A 110 -18.59 -2.90 7.44
CA LEU A 110 -19.42 -4.04 7.02
C LEU A 110 -19.68 -4.04 5.51
N ILE A 111 -19.96 -2.86 4.92
CA ILE A 111 -20.20 -2.71 3.48
C ILE A 111 -18.90 -3.00 2.71
N ASN A 112 -17.74 -2.57 3.21
CA ASN A 112 -16.46 -2.95 2.61
C ASN A 112 -16.09 -4.42 2.83
N MET A 113 -16.48 -5.06 3.93
CA MET A 113 -16.25 -6.51 4.16
C MET A 113 -17.10 -7.36 3.20
N LEU A 114 -18.36 -6.98 3.00
CA LEU A 114 -19.29 -7.68 2.10
C LEU A 114 -18.98 -7.44 0.62
N SER A 115 -18.50 -6.24 0.24
CA SER A 115 -18.16 -5.95 -1.17
C SER A 115 -16.82 -6.53 -1.63
N LYS A 116 -15.94 -6.97 -0.70
CA LYS A 116 -14.56 -7.39 -0.99
C LYS A 116 -14.33 -8.89 -1.01
N HIS A 117 -15.36 -9.72 -0.88
CA HIS A 117 -15.24 -11.17 -1.01
C HIS A 117 -15.91 -11.70 -2.28
N ASN A 118 -15.14 -12.36 -3.15
CA ASN A 118 -15.70 -13.25 -4.17
C ASN A 118 -16.44 -14.38 -3.43
N VAL A 119 -17.76 -14.34 -3.44
CA VAL A 119 -18.63 -15.31 -2.81
C VAL A 119 -18.37 -16.69 -3.42
N SER A 120 -17.61 -17.53 -2.73
CA SER A 120 -17.47 -18.93 -3.10
C SER A 120 -18.82 -19.62 -2.89
N LYS A 121 -19.32 -20.34 -3.90
CA LYS A 121 -20.58 -21.07 -3.81
C LYS A 121 -20.54 -22.06 -2.62
N PRO A 122 -21.61 -22.16 -1.82
CA PRO A 122 -21.66 -23.10 -0.70
C PRO A 122 -21.48 -24.55 -1.20
N THR A 123 -20.63 -25.32 -0.52
CA THR A 123 -20.40 -26.74 -0.84
C THR A 123 -21.59 -27.59 -0.38
N LYS A 124 -21.80 -28.78 -0.98
CA LYS A 124 -22.89 -29.69 -0.61
C LYS A 124 -22.92 -30.07 0.88
N GLY A 125 -21.75 -30.12 1.54
CA GLY A 125 -21.65 -30.36 2.98
C GLY A 125 -22.20 -29.22 3.84
N ASN A 126 -22.02 -27.96 3.42
CA ASN A 126 -22.55 -26.80 4.13
C ASN A 126 -24.08 -26.75 4.07
N LEU A 127 -24.69 -27.24 2.98
CA LEU A 127 -26.15 -27.33 2.83
C LEU A 127 -26.78 -28.35 3.78
N LEU A 128 -26.13 -29.49 4.02
CA LEU A 128 -26.61 -30.50 4.98
C LEU A 128 -26.53 -30.01 6.43
N ILE A 129 -25.46 -29.29 6.77
CA ILE A 129 -25.29 -28.69 8.11
C ILE A 129 -26.30 -27.57 8.33
N LEU A 130 -26.61 -26.76 7.30
CA LEU A 130 -27.68 -25.76 7.34
C LEU A 130 -29.02 -26.41 7.69
N LEU A 131 -29.35 -27.51 7.02
CA LEU A 131 -30.61 -28.23 7.21
C LEU A 131 -30.73 -28.83 8.61
N PHE A 132 -29.63 -29.36 9.15
CA PHE A 132 -29.58 -29.87 10.52
C PHE A 132 -29.72 -28.75 11.58
N LEU A 133 -29.06 -27.61 11.36
CA LEU A 133 -29.12 -26.47 12.28
C LEU A 133 -30.44 -25.71 12.21
N THR A 134 -31.09 -25.63 11.05
CA THR A 134 -32.45 -25.06 10.96
C THR A 134 -33.48 -25.95 11.66
N ILE A 135 -33.32 -27.28 11.59
CA ILE A 135 -34.15 -28.22 12.37
C ILE A 135 -33.92 -28.02 13.86
N ILE A 136 -32.67 -27.91 14.33
CA ILE A 136 -32.37 -27.65 15.74
C ILE A 136 -32.89 -26.28 16.17
N GLY A 137 -32.72 -25.23 15.37
CA GLY A 137 -33.25 -23.90 15.64
C GLY A 137 -34.77 -23.89 15.76
N TYR A 138 -35.47 -24.66 14.91
CA TYR A 138 -36.91 -24.88 15.00
C TYR A 138 -37.30 -25.68 16.27
N LEU A 139 -36.50 -26.67 16.67
CA LEU A 139 -36.70 -27.45 17.90
C LEU A 139 -36.53 -26.59 19.16
N VAL A 140 -35.53 -25.70 19.16
CA VAL A 140 -35.31 -24.69 20.22
C VAL A 140 -36.46 -23.69 20.27
N PHE A 141 -36.96 -23.25 19.11
CA PHE A 141 -38.16 -22.42 19.01
C PHE A 141 -39.40 -23.09 19.61
N PHE A 142 -39.61 -24.37 19.29
CA PHE A 142 -40.75 -25.14 19.78
C PHE A 142 -40.70 -25.41 21.30
N LEU A 143 -39.50 -25.62 21.85
CA LEU A 143 -39.30 -25.90 23.29
C LEU A 143 -39.30 -24.66 24.17
N LEU A 144 -38.75 -23.54 23.70
CA LEU A 144 -38.58 -22.33 24.52
C LEU A 144 -39.59 -21.22 24.20
N GLY A 145 -40.31 -21.30 23.07
CA GLY A 145 -41.33 -20.31 22.69
C GLY A 145 -40.78 -18.96 22.21
N PHE A 146 -39.47 -18.82 22.03
CA PHE A 146 -38.81 -17.56 21.66
C PHE A 146 -38.33 -17.57 20.19
N PRO A 147 -39.07 -16.96 19.24
CA PRO A 147 -38.70 -16.96 17.81
C PRO A 147 -37.34 -16.29 17.52
N PHE A 148 -36.90 -15.38 18.39
CA PHE A 148 -35.71 -14.58 18.17
C PHE A 148 -34.38 -15.32 18.36
N LEU A 149 -34.33 -16.36 19.19
CA LEU A 149 -33.13 -17.20 19.35
C LEU A 149 -32.88 -18.07 18.11
N ALA A 150 -33.95 -18.51 17.44
CA ALA A 150 -33.82 -19.26 16.21
C ALA A 150 -33.23 -18.42 15.07
N PHE A 151 -33.59 -17.13 14.98
CA PHE A 151 -33.06 -16.22 13.98
C PHE A 151 -31.56 -15.92 14.15
N GLY A 152 -31.08 -15.75 15.38
CA GLY A 152 -29.65 -15.48 15.60
C GLY A 152 -28.77 -16.69 15.33
N CYS A 153 -29.24 -17.92 15.60
CA CYS A 153 -28.55 -19.14 15.16
C CYS A 153 -28.39 -19.22 13.63
N VAL A 154 -29.42 -18.80 12.88
CA VAL A 154 -29.37 -18.74 11.41
C VAL A 154 -28.41 -17.66 10.92
N ALA A 155 -28.42 -16.48 11.54
CA ALA A 155 -27.51 -15.37 11.20
C ALA A 155 -26.04 -15.73 11.44
N ASP A 156 -25.73 -16.38 12.57
CA ASP A 156 -24.40 -16.88 12.90
C ASP A 156 -23.90 -17.93 11.92
N PHE A 157 -24.79 -18.84 11.52
CA PHE A 157 -24.46 -19.84 10.51
C PHE A 157 -24.13 -19.20 9.15
N LEU A 158 -24.92 -18.22 8.72
CA LEU A 158 -24.64 -17.49 7.48
C LEU A 158 -23.25 -16.83 7.55
N ALA A 159 -22.94 -16.12 8.65
CA ALA A 159 -21.63 -15.53 8.85
C ALA A 159 -20.49 -16.57 8.81
N MET A 160 -20.71 -17.76 9.36
CA MET A 160 -19.73 -18.86 9.32
C MET A 160 -19.49 -19.40 7.90
N VAL A 161 -20.56 -19.58 7.11
CA VAL A 161 -20.45 -20.03 5.70
C VAL A 161 -19.60 -19.06 4.88
N PHE A 162 -19.74 -17.76 5.14
CA PHE A 162 -18.92 -16.74 4.48
C PHE A 162 -17.48 -16.66 5.00
N SER A 163 -17.24 -17.02 6.26
CA SER A 163 -15.91 -16.96 6.92
C SER A 163 -15.00 -18.18 6.63
N GLN A 164 -15.56 -19.29 6.11
CA GLN A 164 -14.86 -20.59 5.91
C GLN A 164 -14.17 -21.19 7.15
N LYS A 165 -14.27 -20.55 8.32
CA LYS A 165 -13.74 -21.05 9.61
C LYS A 165 -14.79 -21.85 10.37
N ARG A 166 -14.37 -22.98 10.96
CA ARG A 166 -15.21 -23.82 11.83
C ARG A 166 -15.22 -23.26 13.24
N ILE A 167 -16.23 -22.48 13.61
CA ILE A 167 -16.41 -21.94 14.95
C ILE A 167 -17.48 -22.76 15.68
N TYR A 168 -17.13 -23.99 16.06
CA TYR A 168 -17.96 -24.82 16.95
C TYR A 168 -17.40 -24.73 18.37
N PRO A 169 -18.20 -24.58 19.45
CA PRO A 169 -19.67 -24.66 19.56
C PRO A 169 -20.38 -23.30 19.78
N LEU A 170 -19.76 -22.17 19.41
CA LEU A 170 -20.30 -20.83 19.67
C LEU A 170 -21.65 -20.55 18.99
N ILE A 171 -22.00 -21.26 17.92
CA ILE A 171 -23.27 -21.12 17.17
C ILE A 171 -24.51 -21.28 18.07
N PHE A 172 -24.41 -22.05 19.15
CA PHE A 172 -25.52 -22.23 20.11
C PHE A 172 -25.83 -20.98 20.94
N MET A 173 -24.98 -19.95 20.89
CA MET A 173 -25.19 -18.70 21.61
C MET A 173 -25.92 -17.63 20.78
N SER A 174 -26.38 -17.97 19.57
CA SER A 174 -27.25 -17.12 18.73
C SER A 174 -26.67 -15.71 18.55
N TRP A 175 -27.33 -14.68 19.07
CA TRP A 175 -26.92 -13.29 18.88
C TRP A 175 -25.67 -12.89 19.66
N LEU A 176 -25.32 -13.66 20.70
CA LEU A 176 -24.14 -13.39 21.53
C LEU A 176 -22.82 -13.71 20.79
N SER A 177 -22.88 -14.61 19.80
CA SER A 177 -21.71 -15.07 19.04
C SER A 177 -21.53 -14.34 17.70
N LEU A 178 -22.55 -13.65 17.19
CA LEU A 178 -22.51 -12.88 15.95
C LEU A 178 -21.37 -11.84 15.88
N PRO A 179 -21.11 -11.03 16.94
CA PRO A 179 -19.98 -10.10 16.89
C PRO A 179 -18.65 -10.82 16.69
N LEU A 180 -18.47 -11.95 17.38
CA LEU A 180 -17.24 -12.76 17.31
C LEU A 180 -17.08 -13.42 15.94
N ALA A 181 -18.17 -13.94 15.37
CA ALA A 181 -18.21 -14.51 14.03
C ALA A 181 -17.84 -13.46 12.97
N LEU A 182 -18.37 -12.23 13.07
CA LEU A 182 -18.04 -11.12 12.18
C LEU A 182 -16.57 -10.67 12.28
N PHE A 183 -15.98 -10.68 13.47
CA PHE A 183 -14.54 -10.38 13.64
C PHE A 183 -13.62 -11.43 13.01
N SER A 184 -14.05 -12.70 12.97
CA SER A 184 -13.25 -13.82 12.47
C SER A 184 -12.94 -13.80 10.96
N ILE A 185 -13.73 -13.04 10.19
CA ILE A 185 -13.68 -12.91 8.72
C ILE A 185 -12.41 -12.17 8.23
N THR A 186 -11.62 -11.60 9.15
CA THR A 186 -10.52 -10.68 8.81
C THR A 186 -9.19 -11.32 8.39
N SER A 187 -9.05 -12.65 8.34
CA SER A 187 -7.77 -13.25 7.93
C SER A 187 -7.66 -13.39 6.42
N THR A 188 -7.11 -12.37 5.76
CA THR A 188 -6.52 -12.53 4.42
C THR A 188 -5.26 -13.39 4.56
N SER A 189 -5.40 -14.70 4.40
CA SER A 189 -4.27 -15.59 4.11
C SER A 189 -3.80 -15.31 2.68
N GLY A 190 -3.08 -14.20 2.49
CA GLY A 190 -2.56 -13.79 1.19
C GLY A 190 -1.15 -14.34 0.94
N SER A 191 -0.95 -14.96 -0.21
CA SER A 191 0.37 -15.22 -0.80
C SER A 191 1.12 -13.91 -0.97
N GLY A 192 2.27 -13.74 -0.33
CA GLY A 192 3.08 -12.52 -0.42
C GLY A 192 4.45 -12.73 0.22
N ILE A 193 5.41 -11.89 -0.17
CA ILE A 193 6.77 -11.87 0.34
C ILE A 193 6.71 -11.42 1.80
N ASN A 194 7.22 -12.24 2.72
CA ASN A 194 7.26 -11.88 4.14
C ASN A 194 8.45 -10.95 4.36
N ILE A 195 8.19 -9.68 4.63
CA ILE A 195 9.23 -8.67 4.82
C ILE A 195 9.66 -8.58 6.29
N GLY A 196 8.76 -8.86 7.23
CA GLY A 196 9.07 -8.75 8.66
C GLY A 196 7.82 -8.76 9.53
N LYS A 197 7.96 -8.29 10.77
CA LYS A 197 6.87 -8.27 11.76
C LYS A 197 6.36 -6.84 11.96
N VAL A 198 5.06 -6.66 11.82
CA VAL A 198 4.35 -5.44 12.23
C VAL A 198 4.47 -5.34 13.74
N THR A 199 5.13 -4.31 14.26
CA THR A 199 5.27 -4.05 15.69
C THR A 199 4.15 -3.14 16.21
N LYS A 200 3.72 -2.17 15.40
CA LYS A 200 2.63 -1.25 15.74
C LYS A 200 1.78 -0.93 14.51
N VAL A 201 0.47 -0.79 14.73
CA VAL A 201 -0.51 -0.30 13.75
C VAL A 201 -1.10 1.00 14.26
N LEU A 202 -1.19 2.00 13.39
CA LEU A 202 -1.83 3.26 13.70
C LEU A 202 -3.35 3.12 13.60
N LEU A 203 -4.07 3.36 14.70
CA LEU A 203 -5.53 3.27 14.73
C LEU A 203 -6.15 4.54 15.32
N LYS A 204 -7.33 4.90 14.80
CA LYS A 204 -8.14 5.99 15.34
C LYS A 204 -8.85 5.50 16.61
N SER A 205 -8.58 6.16 17.74
CA SER A 205 -9.24 5.96 19.02
C SER A 205 -10.73 6.28 18.90
N SER A 206 -11.59 5.30 19.23
CA SER A 206 -13.05 5.44 19.21
C SER A 206 -13.65 5.93 20.54
N THR A 207 -12.82 6.17 21.57
CA THR A 207 -13.30 6.61 22.88
C THR A 207 -13.40 8.13 22.94
N SER A 208 -14.63 8.64 22.93
CA SER A 208 -15.01 10.06 23.02
C SER A 208 -14.71 10.72 24.38
N PHE A 209 -14.01 10.04 25.29
CA PHE A 209 -13.55 10.60 26.56
C PHE A 209 -12.06 10.89 26.51
N ARG A 210 -11.67 12.03 25.91
CA ARG A 210 -10.42 12.71 26.29
C ARG A 210 -10.57 14.23 26.23
N PHE A 211 -10.35 14.85 27.38
CA PHE A 211 -9.85 16.22 27.48
C PHE A 211 -8.45 16.25 26.81
N ARG A 212 -8.30 17.04 25.74
CA ARG A 212 -7.04 17.38 25.04
C ARG A 212 -6.10 16.20 24.70
N GLY A 213 -6.20 15.68 23.47
CA GLY A 213 -5.17 14.82 22.85
C GLY A 213 -5.61 14.18 21.53
N ASN A 214 -4.66 13.91 20.62
CA ASN A 214 -4.88 13.38 19.27
C ASN A 214 -5.78 12.13 19.26
N SER A 215 -6.68 12.04 18.26
CA SER A 215 -7.59 10.89 18.08
C SER A 215 -6.92 9.63 17.56
N TYR A 216 -5.59 9.58 17.43
CA TYR A 216 -4.85 8.43 16.93
C TYR A 216 -3.89 7.86 17.97
N THR A 217 -3.73 6.55 17.99
CA THR A 217 -2.83 5.84 18.89
C THR A 217 -2.17 4.65 18.19
N TRP A 218 -0.90 4.41 18.49
CA TRP A 218 -0.22 3.19 18.10
C TRP A 218 -0.69 2.01 18.96
N ILE A 219 -1.19 0.97 18.31
CA ILE A 219 -1.56 -0.29 18.97
C ILE A 219 -0.51 -1.33 18.60
N LYS A 220 0.04 -2.02 19.60
CA LYS A 220 0.98 -3.11 19.37
C LYS A 220 0.27 -4.20 18.57
N ALA A 221 0.89 -4.62 17.48
CA ALA A 221 0.52 -5.80 16.73
C ALA A 221 1.73 -6.73 16.70
N ASN A 222 1.48 -8.01 16.45
CA ASN A 222 2.54 -8.98 16.19
C ASN A 222 2.06 -9.88 15.05
N GLN A 223 2.02 -9.28 13.86
CA GLN A 223 1.54 -9.93 12.63
C GLN A 223 2.64 -9.85 11.58
N GLU A 224 2.74 -10.87 10.73
CA GLU A 224 3.66 -10.83 9.59
C GLU A 224 3.22 -9.76 8.59
N PHE A 225 4.16 -8.90 8.18
CA PHE A 225 3.97 -7.93 7.13
C PHE A 225 4.34 -8.57 5.79
N LYS A 226 3.32 -8.88 4.98
CA LYS A 226 3.49 -9.48 3.66
C LYS A 226 3.20 -8.46 2.55
N VAL A 227 4.08 -8.40 1.57
CA VAL A 227 3.89 -7.59 0.36
C VAL A 227 3.72 -8.49 -0.85
N ASN A 228 2.61 -8.31 -1.57
CA ASN A 228 2.39 -8.98 -2.84
C ASN A 228 2.64 -8.02 -4.00
N LEU A 229 3.83 -8.11 -4.60
CA LEU A 229 4.17 -7.30 -5.78
C LEU A 229 3.40 -7.72 -7.04
N LYS A 230 2.86 -8.94 -7.13
CA LYS A 230 2.12 -9.38 -8.33
C LYS A 230 0.70 -8.80 -8.38
N GLU A 231 0.06 -8.68 -7.23
CA GLU A 231 -1.33 -8.21 -7.10
C GLU A 231 -1.44 -6.69 -6.90
N SER A 232 -0.32 -5.98 -6.77
CA SER A 232 -0.30 -4.54 -6.58
C SER A 232 -0.63 -3.75 -7.85
N LYS A 233 -1.09 -2.50 -7.66
CA LYS A 233 -1.43 -1.58 -8.76
C LYS A 233 -0.24 -1.25 -9.67
N ASN A 234 0.99 -1.46 -9.22
CA ASN A 234 2.20 -1.43 -10.02
C ASN A 234 3.24 -2.32 -9.33
N TYR A 235 4.36 -2.59 -10.00
CA TYR A 235 5.41 -3.47 -9.50
C TYR A 235 6.56 -2.70 -8.83
N ASN A 236 6.40 -1.39 -8.67
CA ASN A 236 7.49 -0.52 -8.28
C ASN A 236 7.50 -0.28 -6.77
N SER A 237 8.70 -0.21 -6.22
CA SER A 237 8.92 0.08 -4.81
C SER A 237 9.93 1.21 -4.61
N VAL A 238 9.72 2.02 -3.58
CA VAL A 238 10.65 3.08 -3.18
C VAL A 238 11.15 2.79 -1.76
N ILE A 239 12.47 2.75 -1.58
CA ILE A 239 13.11 2.54 -0.28
C ILE A 239 13.90 3.80 0.05
N VAL A 240 13.60 4.45 1.18
CA VAL A 240 14.27 5.68 1.60
C VAL A 240 14.76 5.56 3.03
N GLY A 241 15.94 6.08 3.33
CA GLY A 241 16.53 6.04 4.67
C GLY A 241 17.99 6.48 4.71
N SER A 242 18.45 6.97 5.85
CA SER A 242 19.86 7.33 6.07
C SER A 242 20.82 6.13 5.88
N SER A 243 22.11 6.40 5.74
CA SER A 243 23.12 5.33 5.68
C SER A 243 23.09 4.46 6.94
N GLY A 244 23.27 3.15 6.79
CA GLY A 244 23.24 2.19 7.91
C GLY A 244 21.85 1.85 8.47
N SER A 245 20.77 2.39 7.90
CA SER A 245 19.40 2.14 8.40
C SER A 245 18.81 0.76 8.07
N GLY A 246 19.39 0.04 7.10
CA GLY A 246 18.95 -1.31 6.69
C GLY A 246 18.40 -1.42 5.25
N LYS A 247 18.54 -0.38 4.41
CA LYS A 247 18.06 -0.36 3.02
C LYS A 247 18.55 -1.55 2.17
N SER A 248 19.88 -1.71 2.06
CA SER A 248 20.49 -2.77 1.25
C SER A 248 20.13 -4.16 1.76
N PHE A 249 19.89 -4.30 3.07
CA PHE A 249 19.40 -5.55 3.68
C PHE A 249 17.97 -5.87 3.21
N LEU A 250 17.06 -4.89 3.24
CA LEU A 250 15.70 -5.07 2.74
C LEU A 250 15.67 -5.45 1.26
N VAL A 251 16.51 -4.83 0.43
CA VAL A 251 16.63 -5.18 -1.00
C VAL A 251 17.05 -6.64 -1.16
N LYS A 252 18.12 -7.07 -0.47
CA LYS A 252 18.61 -8.46 -0.49
C LYS A 252 17.52 -9.43 -0.05
N TRP A 253 16.78 -9.07 0.99
CA TRP A 253 15.68 -9.87 1.52
C TRP A 253 14.53 -10.04 0.52
N ILE A 254 14.09 -8.94 -0.10
CA ILE A 254 13.03 -8.96 -1.13
C ILE A 254 13.48 -9.82 -2.32
N ILE A 255 14.70 -9.62 -2.83
CA ILE A 255 15.22 -10.36 -3.99
C ILE A 255 15.31 -11.86 -3.72
N ARG A 256 15.75 -12.28 -2.53
CA ARG A 256 15.85 -13.70 -2.14
C ARG A 256 14.51 -14.44 -2.18
N GLN A 257 13.40 -13.74 -1.91
CA GLN A 257 12.06 -14.31 -1.88
C GLN A 257 11.28 -14.10 -3.20
N LEU A 258 11.79 -13.27 -4.11
CA LEU A 258 11.16 -13.01 -5.39
C LEU A 258 11.35 -14.21 -6.34
N ASN A 259 10.26 -14.60 -7.00
CA ASN A 259 10.26 -15.65 -8.01
C ASN A 259 10.25 -15.08 -9.43
N VAL A 260 10.99 -14.00 -9.66
CA VAL A 260 11.14 -13.30 -10.95
C VAL A 260 12.61 -12.92 -11.13
N SER A 261 13.04 -12.73 -12.37
CA SER A 261 14.42 -12.34 -12.65
C SER A 261 14.73 -10.96 -12.04
N PHE A 262 15.99 -10.66 -11.77
CA PHE A 262 16.39 -9.35 -11.27
C PHE A 262 17.72 -8.83 -11.83
N THR A 263 17.86 -7.51 -11.88
CA THR A 263 19.13 -6.84 -12.19
C THR A 263 19.37 -5.72 -11.21
N ILE A 264 20.53 -5.70 -10.55
CA ILE A 264 20.91 -4.65 -9.58
C ILE A 264 21.97 -3.76 -10.21
N PHE A 265 21.77 -2.44 -10.16
CA PHE A 265 22.79 -1.43 -10.41
C PHE A 265 23.47 -1.10 -9.08
N ASP A 266 24.66 -1.66 -8.86
CA ASP A 266 25.40 -1.57 -7.60
C ASP A 266 26.54 -0.55 -7.71
N LEU A 267 26.36 0.64 -7.14
CA LEU A 267 27.35 1.72 -7.21
C LEU A 267 28.55 1.54 -6.27
N HIS A 268 28.37 0.78 -5.18
CA HIS A 268 29.32 0.68 -4.09
C HIS A 268 29.89 -0.73 -3.86
N GLY A 269 29.37 -1.75 -4.57
CA GLY A 269 29.83 -3.12 -4.48
C GLY A 269 29.24 -3.89 -3.29
N GLU A 270 28.12 -3.42 -2.71
CA GLU A 270 27.52 -3.98 -1.49
C GLU A 270 26.77 -5.30 -1.70
N TYR A 271 26.43 -5.66 -2.93
CA TYR A 271 25.59 -6.82 -3.22
C TYR A 271 26.44 -8.06 -3.55
N PRO A 272 26.15 -9.21 -2.90
CA PRO A 272 26.84 -10.47 -3.18
C PRO A 272 26.35 -11.09 -4.51
N SER A 273 27.11 -12.04 -5.05
CA SER A 273 26.77 -12.79 -6.26
C SER A 273 25.91 -14.03 -6.01
N GLU A 274 25.33 -14.20 -4.82
CA GLU A 274 24.50 -15.38 -4.51
C GLU A 274 23.22 -15.38 -5.37
N GLY A 275 23.10 -16.34 -6.28
CA GLY A 275 21.94 -16.47 -7.18
C GLY A 275 21.93 -15.53 -8.39
N ALA A 276 23.02 -14.78 -8.63
CA ALA A 276 23.16 -13.86 -9.76
C ALA A 276 24.59 -13.82 -10.32
N LYS A 277 24.73 -13.58 -11.62
CA LYS A 277 26.03 -13.33 -12.25
C LYS A 277 26.44 -11.88 -11.96
N LYS A 278 27.53 -11.70 -11.22
CA LYS A 278 28.10 -10.38 -10.94
C LYS A 278 29.05 -9.97 -12.07
N ILE A 279 28.78 -8.82 -12.69
CA ILE A 279 29.58 -8.24 -13.76
C ILE A 279 30.32 -7.02 -13.21
N ASP A 280 31.64 -7.03 -13.34
CA ASP A 280 32.48 -5.86 -13.08
C ASP A 280 32.38 -4.90 -14.27
N MET A 281 31.69 -3.78 -14.07
CA MET A 281 31.45 -2.80 -15.12
C MET A 281 32.72 -2.03 -15.51
N SER A 282 33.80 -2.12 -14.74
CA SER A 282 35.10 -1.55 -15.14
C SER A 282 35.81 -2.39 -16.20
N LYS A 283 35.31 -3.59 -16.52
CA LYS A 283 35.90 -4.48 -17.56
C LYS A 283 35.06 -4.54 -18.83
N VAL A 284 33.96 -3.80 -18.86
CA VAL A 284 32.95 -3.87 -19.91
C VAL A 284 32.85 -2.54 -20.65
N SER A 285 32.48 -2.61 -21.91
CA SER A 285 32.14 -1.47 -22.76
C SER A 285 30.64 -1.48 -23.08
N VAL A 286 29.98 -0.32 -22.94
CA VAL A 286 28.57 -0.12 -23.33
C VAL A 286 28.44 1.13 -24.21
N ASN A 287 28.53 0.99 -25.53
CA ASN A 287 28.54 2.13 -26.45
C ASN A 287 27.19 2.92 -26.45
N PRO A 288 27.16 4.18 -26.00
CA PRO A 288 25.96 5.03 -26.01
C PRO A 288 25.45 5.33 -27.42
N LEU A 289 26.32 5.25 -28.43
CA LEU A 289 26.01 5.47 -29.83
C LEU A 289 25.41 4.22 -30.51
N SER A 290 25.09 3.17 -29.76
CA SER A 290 24.36 2.03 -30.32
C SER A 290 22.93 2.41 -30.65
N LEU A 291 22.43 2.12 -31.86
CA LEU A 291 21.11 2.61 -32.30
C LEU A 291 19.94 1.81 -31.75
N ASN A 292 20.03 0.47 -31.70
CA ASN A 292 18.97 -0.40 -31.18
C ASN A 292 17.56 -0.08 -31.75
N ASN A 293 17.46 0.08 -33.08
CA ASN A 293 16.26 0.52 -33.84
C ASN A 293 15.80 1.97 -33.57
N THR A 294 16.65 2.81 -32.99
CA THR A 294 16.46 4.26 -32.90
C THR A 294 17.11 4.94 -34.11
N SER A 295 16.52 6.01 -34.62
CA SER A 295 17.15 6.76 -35.71
C SER A 295 18.47 7.42 -35.26
N PRO A 296 19.49 7.48 -36.13
CA PRO A 296 20.76 8.17 -35.85
C PRO A 296 20.57 9.56 -35.27
N LYS A 297 19.70 10.37 -35.86
CA LYS A 297 19.42 11.74 -35.41
C LYS A 297 18.85 11.76 -33.99
N LYS A 298 17.87 10.90 -33.70
CA LYS A 298 17.30 10.81 -32.35
C LYS A 298 18.35 10.33 -31.34
N ARG A 299 19.16 9.34 -31.69
CA ARG A 299 20.24 8.83 -30.82
C ARG A 299 21.30 9.89 -30.55
N SER A 300 21.74 10.62 -31.58
CA SER A 300 22.67 11.75 -31.44
C SER A 300 22.15 12.80 -30.48
N LEU A 301 20.86 13.12 -30.56
CA LEU A 301 20.24 14.11 -29.68
C LEU A 301 20.20 13.62 -28.23
N GLU A 302 19.77 12.37 -28.01
CA GLU A 302 19.75 11.75 -26.68
C GLU A 302 21.16 11.76 -26.03
N VAL A 303 22.19 11.38 -26.80
CA VAL A 303 23.58 11.35 -26.32
C VAL A 303 24.13 12.76 -26.09
N ALA A 304 23.84 13.73 -26.97
CA ALA A 304 24.26 15.11 -26.76
C ALA A 304 23.65 15.72 -25.48
N TYR A 305 22.38 15.46 -25.19
CA TYR A 305 21.75 15.91 -23.93
C TYR A 305 22.28 15.16 -22.71
N MET A 306 22.59 13.87 -22.83
CA MET A 306 23.27 13.12 -21.77
C MET A 306 24.61 13.79 -21.43
N ILE A 307 25.46 14.06 -22.44
CA ILE A 307 26.75 14.75 -22.28
C ILE A 307 26.54 16.16 -21.68
N LYS A 308 25.53 16.89 -22.15
CA LYS A 308 25.16 18.19 -21.56
C LYS A 308 24.88 18.09 -20.07
N SER A 309 24.12 17.08 -19.62
CA SER A 309 23.75 16.92 -18.20
C SER A 309 24.93 16.56 -17.30
N ILE A 310 25.95 15.89 -17.86
CA ILE A 310 27.14 15.45 -17.15
C ILE A 310 28.14 16.59 -17.03
N PHE A 311 28.49 17.20 -18.17
CA PHE A 311 29.56 18.21 -18.29
C PHE A 311 29.06 19.66 -18.28
N ASN A 312 27.76 19.87 -18.09
CA ASN A 312 27.11 21.19 -18.09
C ASN A 312 27.37 22.00 -19.37
N LEU A 313 27.26 21.35 -20.54
CA LEU A 313 27.50 22.02 -21.82
C LEU A 313 26.51 23.17 -22.07
N GLY A 314 27.00 24.24 -22.70
CA GLY A 314 26.14 25.30 -23.21
C GLY A 314 25.21 24.80 -24.32
N ASN A 315 24.14 25.55 -24.61
CA ASN A 315 23.18 25.16 -25.65
C ASN A 315 23.82 25.04 -27.04
N LEU A 316 24.71 25.98 -27.41
CA LEU A 316 25.44 25.92 -28.69
C LEU A 316 26.38 24.72 -28.75
N GLN A 317 27.13 24.46 -27.68
CA GLN A 317 27.99 23.28 -27.56
C GLN A 317 27.21 21.97 -27.68
N THR A 318 25.99 21.94 -27.13
CA THR A 318 25.10 20.77 -27.23
C THR A 318 24.65 20.55 -28.68
N ILE A 319 24.28 21.61 -29.39
CA ILE A 319 23.93 21.54 -30.83
C ILE A 319 25.12 21.06 -31.65
N ASP A 320 26.33 21.56 -31.35
CA ASP A 320 27.55 21.14 -32.05
C ASP A 320 27.91 19.69 -31.76
N MET A 321 27.78 19.24 -30.52
CA MET A 321 27.93 17.82 -30.17
C MET A 321 26.93 16.95 -30.93
N PHE A 322 25.66 17.35 -30.96
CA PHE A 322 24.61 16.67 -31.72
C PHE A 322 24.96 16.56 -33.22
N ASN A 323 25.40 17.67 -33.84
CA ASN A 323 25.76 17.69 -35.25
C ASN A 323 26.98 16.81 -35.53
N LEU A 324 28.03 16.91 -34.70
CA LEU A 324 29.23 16.08 -34.81
C LEU A 324 28.90 14.59 -34.75
N ILE A 325 28.09 14.18 -33.77
CA ILE A 325 27.69 12.78 -33.64
C ILE A 325 26.87 12.33 -34.86
N SER A 326 25.89 13.14 -35.29
CA SER A 326 25.04 12.83 -36.44
C SER A 326 25.83 12.69 -37.74
N GLU A 327 26.76 13.62 -37.99
CA GLU A 327 27.64 13.58 -39.16
C GLU A 327 28.61 12.39 -39.09
N THR A 328 29.03 11.98 -37.89
CA THR A 328 29.88 10.78 -37.72
C THR A 328 29.14 9.49 -38.07
N TYR A 329 27.84 9.38 -37.78
CA TYR A 329 27.03 8.25 -38.27
C TYR A 329 27.01 8.21 -39.80
N PHE A 330 26.77 9.36 -40.44
CA PHE A 330 26.74 9.46 -41.89
C PHE A 330 28.08 9.03 -42.52
N GLU A 331 29.22 9.49 -41.99
CA GLU A 331 30.53 9.04 -42.46
C GLU A 331 30.79 7.55 -42.21
N SER A 332 30.12 6.96 -41.22
CA SER A 332 30.19 5.52 -40.94
C SER A 332 29.27 4.69 -41.82
N GLY A 333 28.59 5.29 -42.81
CA GLY A 333 27.65 4.61 -43.72
C GLY A 333 26.25 4.41 -43.14
N ILE A 334 25.92 5.10 -42.04
CA ILE A 334 24.64 5.02 -41.34
C ILE A 334 23.83 6.27 -41.64
N GLU A 335 22.78 6.12 -42.45
CA GLU A 335 21.97 7.22 -42.95
C GLU A 335 20.62 7.31 -42.22
N GLU A 336 20.18 8.53 -41.92
CA GLU A 336 18.86 8.75 -41.27
C GLU A 336 17.71 8.28 -42.16
N GLU A 337 17.83 8.44 -43.47
CA GLU A 337 16.77 8.15 -44.45
C GLU A 337 16.66 6.66 -44.79
N ASP A 338 17.67 5.84 -44.50
CA ASP A 338 17.68 4.41 -44.77
C ASP A 338 17.80 3.56 -43.49
N PRO A 339 16.67 3.11 -42.91
CA PRO A 339 16.65 2.24 -41.73
C PRO A 339 17.43 0.92 -41.87
N ARG A 340 17.71 0.46 -43.10
CA ARG A 340 18.50 -0.77 -43.32
C ARG A 340 19.95 -0.58 -42.88
N THR A 341 20.44 0.66 -42.93
CA THR A 341 21.80 1.00 -42.50
C THR A 341 21.96 1.04 -40.98
N TRP A 342 20.86 1.10 -40.21
CA TRP A 342 20.90 1.25 -38.75
C TRP A 342 21.41 0.00 -38.01
N ASN A 343 21.49 -1.14 -38.71
CA ASN A 343 22.06 -2.39 -38.20
C ASN A 343 23.58 -2.49 -38.41
N GLN A 344 24.20 -1.51 -39.10
CA GLN A 344 25.65 -1.47 -39.25
C GLN A 344 26.32 -1.16 -37.91
N LYS A 345 27.63 -1.42 -37.82
CA LYS A 345 28.41 -1.16 -36.61
C LYS A 345 28.38 0.34 -36.29
N PRO A 346 27.85 0.76 -35.13
CA PRO A 346 27.78 2.17 -34.78
C PRO A 346 29.17 2.76 -34.52
N PRO A 347 29.38 4.07 -34.77
CA PRO A 347 30.59 4.76 -34.38
C PRO A 347 30.79 4.78 -32.87
N THR A 348 32.01 5.09 -32.45
CA THR A 348 32.41 5.30 -31.05
C THR A 348 32.77 6.78 -30.82
N PHE A 349 32.94 7.21 -29.57
CA PHE A 349 33.45 8.56 -29.30
C PHE A 349 34.85 8.80 -29.83
N ARG A 350 35.65 7.76 -30.06
CA ARG A 350 36.94 7.89 -30.75
C ARG A 350 36.74 8.32 -32.20
N ASP A 351 35.74 7.76 -32.88
CA ASP A 351 35.41 8.13 -34.25
C ASP A 351 34.88 9.56 -34.33
N VAL A 352 34.04 9.97 -33.37
CA VAL A 352 33.55 11.35 -33.26
C VAL A 352 34.69 12.34 -33.01
N LEU A 353 35.67 11.98 -32.16
CA LEU A 353 36.86 12.80 -31.92
C LEU A 353 37.70 12.95 -33.19
N LEU A 354 37.96 11.85 -33.91
CA LEU A 354 38.70 11.89 -35.18
C LEU A 354 37.97 12.70 -36.25
N TYR A 355 36.64 12.64 -36.27
CA TYR A 355 35.82 13.48 -37.14
C TYR A 355 35.92 14.96 -36.78
N LEU A 356 35.85 15.30 -35.49
CA LEU A 356 36.06 16.67 -34.99
C LEU A 356 37.43 17.21 -35.39
N GLU A 357 38.51 16.44 -35.20
CA GLU A 357 39.87 16.84 -35.57
C GLU A 357 40.01 17.11 -37.08
N ARG A 358 39.40 16.27 -37.92
CA ARG A 358 39.36 16.48 -39.38
C ARG A 358 38.58 17.75 -39.73
N LYS A 359 37.40 17.95 -39.15
CA LYS A 359 36.57 19.15 -39.39
C LYS A 359 37.30 20.42 -39.00
N LYS A 360 38.02 20.43 -37.87
CA LYS A 360 38.89 21.55 -37.46
C LYS A 360 40.00 21.86 -38.47
N LYS A 361 40.67 20.84 -39.01
CA LYS A 361 41.74 21.01 -40.01
C LYS A 361 41.24 21.59 -41.33
N LEU A 362 39.99 21.31 -41.69
CA LEU A 362 39.36 21.80 -42.92
C LEU A 362 38.71 23.18 -42.74
N SER A 363 38.39 23.60 -41.52
CA SER A 363 37.81 24.91 -41.23
C SER A 363 38.82 26.04 -41.47
N THR A 364 38.39 27.05 -42.22
CA THR A 364 39.15 28.29 -42.45
C THR A 364 38.80 29.41 -41.46
N SER A 365 37.65 29.29 -40.78
CA SER A 365 37.15 30.26 -39.80
C SER A 365 37.70 30.00 -38.40
N THR A 366 38.41 30.99 -37.84
CA THR A 366 38.90 30.93 -36.44
C THR A 366 37.77 30.75 -35.43
N GLN A 367 36.59 31.31 -35.70
CA GLN A 367 35.43 31.17 -34.83
C GLN A 367 34.93 29.72 -34.76
N ASP A 368 34.87 29.02 -35.90
CA ASP A 368 34.48 27.62 -35.94
C ASP A 368 35.51 26.70 -35.27
N ILE A 369 36.80 26.98 -35.50
CA ILE A 369 37.89 26.25 -34.85
C ILE A 369 37.77 26.38 -33.34
N ASN A 370 37.55 27.58 -32.81
CA ASN A 370 37.41 27.82 -31.37
C ASN A 370 36.18 27.10 -30.80
N ARG A 371 35.05 27.15 -31.51
CA ARG A 371 33.81 26.49 -31.11
C ARG A 371 33.96 24.97 -31.03
N LEU A 372 34.54 24.34 -32.06
CA LEU A 372 34.83 22.91 -32.08
C LEU A 372 35.88 22.51 -31.04
N SER A 373 36.93 23.33 -30.87
CA SER A 373 37.98 23.08 -29.87
C SER A 373 37.42 23.05 -28.44
N SER A 374 36.32 23.76 -28.17
CA SER A 374 35.67 23.73 -26.86
C SER A 374 35.06 22.36 -26.51
N LEU A 375 34.81 21.49 -27.49
CA LEU A 375 34.24 20.15 -27.29
C LEU A 375 35.28 19.04 -27.17
N GLU A 376 36.50 19.31 -27.62
CA GLU A 376 37.60 18.35 -27.69
C GLU A 376 37.97 17.73 -26.34
N PRO A 377 38.04 18.47 -25.21
CA PRO A 377 38.37 17.85 -23.91
C PRO A 377 37.38 16.78 -23.48
N TYR A 378 36.07 16.98 -23.75
CA TYR A 378 35.04 16.02 -23.39
C TYR A 378 35.11 14.78 -24.26
N LEU A 379 35.29 14.95 -25.58
CA LEU A 379 35.44 13.82 -26.50
C LEU A 379 36.71 13.02 -26.22
N LEU A 380 37.81 13.70 -25.87
CA LEU A 380 39.04 13.03 -25.45
C LEU A 380 38.80 12.16 -24.23
N PHE A 381 38.22 12.71 -23.16
CA PHE A 381 37.85 11.97 -21.95
C PHE A 381 36.97 10.75 -22.24
N LEU A 382 35.93 10.93 -23.05
CA LEU A 382 35.01 9.83 -23.43
C LEU A 382 35.68 8.77 -24.30
N SER A 383 36.68 9.14 -25.10
CA SER A 383 37.40 8.23 -25.98
C SER A 383 38.46 7.38 -25.26
N THR A 384 39.05 7.88 -24.17
CA THR A 384 40.15 7.21 -23.45
C THR A 384 39.67 6.23 -22.39
N GLU A 385 38.53 6.50 -21.74
CA GLU A 385 38.14 5.79 -20.51
C GLU A 385 37.16 4.61 -20.75
N VAL A 386 36.47 4.53 -21.90
CA VAL A 386 35.13 3.90 -21.88
C VAL A 386 34.86 2.75 -22.88
N PHE A 387 35.59 2.58 -23.99
CA PHE A 387 35.09 1.68 -25.06
C PHE A 387 36.07 0.66 -25.66
N SER A 388 37.30 0.55 -25.16
CA SER A 388 38.30 -0.40 -25.68
C SER A 388 38.15 -1.84 -25.13
N ARG A 389 37.01 -2.16 -24.52
CA ARG A 389 36.80 -3.39 -23.74
C ARG A 389 35.73 -4.29 -24.35
N ASP A 390 35.59 -5.50 -23.82
CA ASP A 390 34.63 -6.49 -24.30
C ASP A 390 33.20 -5.92 -24.31
N SER A 391 32.49 -6.13 -25.42
CA SER A 391 31.09 -5.73 -25.58
C SER A 391 30.21 -6.63 -24.73
N VAL A 392 29.36 -6.05 -23.90
CA VAL A 392 28.39 -6.81 -23.11
C VAL A 392 27.10 -7.04 -23.89
N ASN A 393 26.59 -8.27 -23.81
CA ASN A 393 25.26 -8.60 -24.29
C ASN A 393 24.21 -8.09 -23.29
N LEU A 394 23.59 -6.96 -23.61
CA LEU A 394 22.55 -6.35 -22.77
C LEU A 394 21.27 -7.19 -22.68
N GLU A 395 20.97 -7.99 -23.69
CA GLU A 395 19.78 -8.86 -23.67
C GLU A 395 19.92 -9.95 -22.60
N GLU A 396 21.12 -10.53 -22.46
CA GLU A 396 21.43 -11.47 -21.38
C GLU A 396 21.18 -10.81 -20.01
N ILE A 397 21.65 -9.56 -19.82
CA ILE A 397 21.45 -8.80 -18.58
C ILE A 397 19.97 -8.55 -18.29
N PHE A 398 19.18 -8.23 -19.32
CA PHE A 398 17.76 -7.95 -19.16
C PHE A 398 16.96 -9.21 -18.82
N GLU A 399 17.36 -10.38 -19.29
CA GLU A 399 16.61 -11.63 -19.07
C GLU A 399 17.04 -12.43 -17.81
N GLY A 400 18.33 -12.47 -17.50
CA GLY A 400 18.88 -13.29 -16.41
C GLY A 400 18.94 -12.60 -15.04
N ASN A 401 19.67 -13.17 -14.09
CA ASN A 401 19.90 -12.55 -12.77
C ASN A 401 21.29 -11.93 -12.72
N PHE A 402 21.36 -10.61 -12.56
CA PHE A 402 22.61 -9.86 -12.67
C PHE A 402 22.82 -8.86 -11.55
N VAL A 403 24.08 -8.71 -11.14
CA VAL A 403 24.56 -7.60 -10.32
C VAL A 403 25.61 -6.85 -11.13
N LEU A 404 25.29 -5.62 -11.52
CA LEU A 404 26.18 -4.74 -12.28
C LEU A 404 26.97 -3.90 -11.27
N ASP A 405 28.23 -4.29 -11.07
CA ASP A 405 29.12 -3.65 -10.09
C ASP A 405 29.88 -2.48 -10.73
N PHE A 406 29.55 -1.27 -10.29
CA PHE A 406 30.19 -0.03 -10.72
C PHE A 406 31.22 0.49 -9.71
N SER A 407 31.49 -0.23 -8.62
CA SER A 407 32.43 0.22 -7.57
C SER A 407 33.84 0.46 -8.12
N SER A 408 34.29 -0.38 -9.05
CA SER A 408 35.63 -0.36 -9.66
C SER A 408 35.76 0.61 -10.85
N VAL A 409 34.67 1.24 -11.29
CA VAL A 409 34.73 2.28 -12.33
C VAL A 409 35.27 3.56 -11.69
N SER A 410 36.35 4.11 -12.24
CA SER A 410 37.08 5.24 -11.65
C SER A 410 36.30 6.55 -11.66
N ALA A 411 35.71 6.90 -12.80
CA ALA A 411 35.06 8.19 -13.02
C ALA A 411 33.53 8.11 -12.90
N ASN A 412 32.95 9.05 -12.14
CA ASN A 412 31.50 9.12 -11.93
C ASN A 412 30.76 9.46 -13.23
N GLU A 413 31.34 10.28 -14.09
CA GLU A 413 30.82 10.61 -15.42
C GLU A 413 30.64 9.34 -16.24
N ILE A 414 31.59 8.40 -16.15
CA ILE A 414 31.55 7.14 -16.88
C ILE A 414 30.52 6.19 -16.29
N LYS A 415 30.47 6.04 -14.95
CA LYS A 415 29.41 5.28 -14.27
C LYS A 415 28.03 5.75 -14.73
N TYR A 416 27.82 7.06 -14.73
CA TYR A 416 26.55 7.67 -15.11
C TYR A 416 26.20 7.36 -16.57
N ILE A 417 27.13 7.57 -17.51
CA ILE A 417 26.92 7.26 -18.94
C ILE A 417 26.56 5.79 -19.14
N MET A 418 27.27 4.87 -18.47
CA MET A 418 26.98 3.44 -18.58
C MET A 418 25.58 3.11 -18.05
N ILE A 419 25.22 3.59 -16.85
CA ILE A 419 23.92 3.33 -16.25
C ILE A 419 22.80 3.92 -17.12
N GLU A 420 22.92 5.18 -17.52
CA GLU A 420 21.90 5.84 -18.36
C GLU A 420 21.75 5.13 -19.71
N THR A 421 22.86 4.70 -20.32
CA THR A 421 22.84 3.94 -21.58
C THR A 421 22.13 2.59 -21.41
N ILE A 422 22.40 1.87 -20.33
CA ILE A 422 21.72 0.60 -20.02
C ILE A 422 20.22 0.84 -19.80
N LEU A 423 19.83 1.89 -19.06
CA LEU A 423 18.43 2.24 -18.83
C LEU A 423 17.70 2.64 -20.14
N ARG A 424 18.35 3.37 -21.03
CA ARG A 424 17.81 3.69 -22.37
C ARG A 424 17.62 2.43 -23.20
N ASN A 425 18.59 1.54 -23.20
CA ASN A 425 18.50 0.26 -23.90
C ASN A 425 17.43 -0.65 -23.29
N LEU A 426 17.23 -0.60 -21.98
CA LEU A 426 16.13 -1.27 -21.30
C LEU A 426 14.78 -0.74 -21.78
N ARG A 427 14.57 0.59 -21.81
CA ARG A 427 13.35 1.20 -22.37
C ARG A 427 13.09 0.71 -23.79
N ASP A 428 14.12 0.70 -24.64
CA ASP A 428 13.96 0.27 -26.04
C ASP A 428 13.63 -1.23 -26.12
N TYR A 429 14.28 -2.07 -25.30
CA TYR A 429 13.99 -3.50 -25.19
C TYR A 429 12.55 -3.78 -24.71
N MET A 430 12.06 -3.01 -23.72
CA MET A 430 10.68 -3.10 -23.22
C MET A 430 9.66 -2.89 -24.33
N LEU A 431 9.84 -1.83 -25.13
CA LEU A 431 8.96 -1.51 -26.24
C LEU A 431 8.97 -2.59 -27.33
N ARG A 432 10.14 -3.21 -27.58
CA ARG A 432 10.26 -4.32 -28.54
C ARG A 432 9.61 -5.62 -28.04
N ARG A 433 9.79 -5.96 -26.76
CA ARG A 433 9.25 -7.19 -26.17
C ARG A 433 7.73 -7.19 -26.11
N GLY A 434 7.11 -6.02 -25.93
CA GLY A 434 5.66 -5.89 -25.84
C GLY A 434 5.11 -6.29 -24.46
N GLN A 435 3.78 -6.30 -24.34
CA GLN A 435 3.12 -6.49 -23.06
C GLN A 435 3.36 -7.90 -22.48
N SER A 436 3.56 -7.98 -21.18
CA SER A 436 3.82 -9.25 -20.48
C SER A 436 3.44 -9.21 -19.01
N ASP A 437 3.26 -10.40 -18.43
CA ASP A 437 3.08 -10.58 -16.99
C ASP A 437 4.36 -10.26 -16.21
N PHE A 438 4.28 -10.00 -14.91
CA PHE A 438 5.43 -9.64 -14.08
C PHE A 438 6.55 -10.70 -14.12
N TRP A 439 7.70 -10.34 -14.70
CA TRP A 439 8.81 -11.26 -14.97
C TRP A 439 10.19 -10.72 -14.55
N LYS A 440 10.34 -9.41 -14.28
CA LYS A 440 11.63 -8.80 -13.99
C LYS A 440 11.56 -7.64 -13.00
N VAL A 441 12.56 -7.54 -12.14
CA VAL A 441 12.79 -6.38 -11.26
C VAL A 441 14.15 -5.74 -11.55
N PHE A 442 14.18 -4.42 -11.74
CA PHE A 442 15.42 -3.65 -11.75
C PHE A 442 15.60 -2.93 -10.42
N VAL A 443 16.77 -3.02 -9.82
CA VAL A 443 17.10 -2.31 -8.59
C VAL A 443 18.12 -1.24 -8.89
N LEU A 444 17.74 0.03 -8.68
CA LEU A 444 18.65 1.16 -8.76
C LEU A 444 19.05 1.55 -7.34
N ASP A 445 20.23 1.10 -6.92
CA ASP A 445 20.81 1.56 -5.66
C ASP A 445 21.43 2.94 -5.83
N GLU A 446 21.43 3.73 -4.75
CA GLU A 446 21.84 5.14 -4.72
C GLU A 446 21.25 5.93 -5.91
N ALA A 447 19.92 5.83 -6.06
CA ALA A 447 19.16 6.46 -7.13
C ALA A 447 19.41 7.96 -7.34
N PRO A 448 19.73 8.79 -6.31
CA PRO A 448 20.14 10.18 -6.51
C PRO A 448 21.28 10.35 -7.53
N PHE A 449 22.16 9.37 -7.67
CA PHE A 449 23.24 9.39 -8.66
C PHE A 449 22.72 9.58 -10.09
N VAL A 450 21.61 8.93 -10.43
CA VAL A 450 20.97 9.03 -11.76
C VAL A 450 19.91 10.13 -11.79
N LEU A 451 19.08 10.22 -10.74
CA LEU A 451 17.92 11.11 -10.66
C LEU A 451 18.28 12.59 -10.44
N SER A 452 19.50 12.89 -10.01
CA SER A 452 19.99 14.28 -9.89
C SER A 452 20.16 14.96 -11.25
N LYS A 453 20.32 14.18 -12.32
CA LYS A 453 20.49 14.65 -13.69
C LYS A 453 19.17 14.57 -14.45
N GLU A 454 18.88 15.57 -15.28
CA GLU A 454 17.62 15.72 -16.01
C GLU A 454 17.31 14.50 -16.91
N THR A 455 18.25 14.10 -17.77
CA THR A 455 18.09 12.96 -18.69
C THR A 455 17.88 11.64 -17.96
N GLY A 456 18.67 11.41 -16.91
CA GLY A 456 18.57 10.25 -16.01
C GLY A 456 17.23 10.19 -15.27
N ARG A 457 16.72 11.33 -14.82
CA ARG A 457 15.40 11.42 -14.19
C ARG A 457 14.29 11.07 -15.16
N ASP A 458 14.31 11.64 -16.37
CA ASP A 458 13.28 11.42 -17.38
C ASP A 458 13.18 9.94 -17.81
N ILE A 459 14.34 9.28 -17.99
CA ILE A 459 14.35 7.86 -18.37
C ILE A 459 13.81 6.98 -17.24
N VAL A 460 14.21 7.24 -16.00
CA VAL A 460 13.72 6.47 -14.83
C VAL A 460 12.24 6.70 -14.62
N GLU A 461 11.75 7.95 -14.61
CA GLU A 461 10.33 8.26 -14.46
C GLU A 461 9.49 7.57 -15.54
N ARG A 462 9.98 7.52 -16.78
CA ARG A 462 9.29 6.86 -17.88
C ARG A 462 9.23 5.34 -17.71
N ILE A 463 10.35 4.70 -17.36
CA ILE A 463 10.38 3.25 -17.08
C ILE A 463 9.46 2.93 -15.90
N PHE A 464 9.46 3.77 -14.86
CA PHE A 464 8.61 3.60 -13.69
C PHE A 464 7.11 3.70 -14.04
N ALA A 465 6.72 4.65 -14.89
CA ALA A 465 5.34 4.84 -15.30
C ALA A 465 4.84 3.79 -16.30
N GLU A 466 5.67 3.37 -17.25
CA GLU A 466 5.27 2.48 -18.34
C GLU A 466 5.58 1.00 -18.06
N GLY A 467 6.55 0.70 -17.18
CA GLY A 467 7.13 -0.64 -17.01
C GLY A 467 6.17 -1.73 -16.58
N ARG A 468 5.11 -1.38 -15.85
CA ARG A 468 4.03 -2.31 -15.48
C ARG A 468 3.43 -3.00 -16.71
N LYS A 469 3.25 -2.28 -17.82
CA LYS A 469 2.65 -2.83 -19.07
C LYS A 469 3.50 -3.95 -19.66
N PHE A 470 4.81 -3.92 -19.39
CA PHE A 470 5.82 -4.83 -19.93
C PHE A 470 6.33 -5.81 -18.87
N GLY A 471 5.58 -6.01 -17.78
CA GLY A 471 5.92 -6.97 -16.73
C GLY A 471 7.18 -6.62 -15.93
N ILE A 472 7.60 -5.36 -15.92
CA ILE A 472 8.82 -4.90 -15.25
C ILE A 472 8.46 -4.05 -14.03
N GLY A 473 9.09 -4.37 -12.91
CA GLY A 473 9.10 -3.55 -11.70
C GLY A 473 10.46 -2.91 -11.46
N MET A 474 10.45 -1.80 -10.74
CA MET A 474 11.67 -1.10 -10.35
C MET A 474 11.69 -0.82 -8.84
N ILE A 475 12.78 -1.20 -8.17
CA ILE A 475 13.06 -0.84 -6.78
C ILE A 475 14.07 0.29 -6.81
N VAL A 476 13.68 1.43 -6.27
CA VAL A 476 14.53 2.63 -6.23
C VAL A 476 14.93 2.86 -4.78
N VAL A 477 16.24 2.86 -4.52
CA VAL A 477 16.79 3.04 -3.18
C VAL A 477 17.45 4.42 -3.12
N SER A 478 17.14 5.19 -2.08
CA SER A 478 17.69 6.53 -1.91
C SER A 478 17.99 6.82 -0.45
N GLN A 479 19.01 7.65 -0.22
CA GLN A 479 19.29 8.20 1.12
C GLN A 479 18.40 9.39 1.47
N SER A 480 17.97 10.11 0.43
CA SER A 480 17.20 11.35 0.53
C SER A 480 15.87 11.21 -0.20
N VAL A 481 14.82 11.82 0.36
CA VAL A 481 13.49 11.80 -0.25
C VAL A 481 13.39 12.71 -1.47
N GLU A 482 14.19 13.78 -1.52
CA GLU A 482 14.10 14.86 -2.52
C GLU A 482 14.02 14.33 -3.96
N TYR A 483 14.90 13.39 -4.30
CA TYR A 483 15.01 12.87 -5.66
C TYR A 483 13.91 11.87 -6.06
N VAL A 484 13.25 11.24 -5.08
CA VAL A 484 12.28 10.16 -5.32
C VAL A 484 10.83 10.59 -5.15
N LYS A 485 10.56 11.85 -4.75
CA LYS A 485 9.21 12.42 -4.53
C LYS A 485 8.21 12.07 -5.64
N LYS A 486 8.60 12.28 -6.90
CA LYS A 486 7.73 12.00 -8.07
C LYS A 486 7.49 10.51 -8.29
N LEU A 487 8.47 9.67 -7.97
CA LEU A 487 8.38 8.21 -8.11
C LEU A 487 7.46 7.61 -7.05
N MET A 488 7.43 8.19 -5.84
CA MET A 488 6.59 7.70 -4.74
C MET A 488 5.10 7.63 -5.12
N ASN A 489 4.58 8.61 -5.86
CA ASN A 489 3.18 8.60 -6.33
C ASN A 489 2.84 7.43 -7.27
N ASN A 490 3.83 6.94 -8.02
CA ASN A 490 3.69 5.85 -8.97
C ASN A 490 4.25 4.52 -8.41
N SER A 491 4.45 4.44 -7.10
CA SER A 491 4.95 3.24 -6.41
C SER A 491 3.82 2.55 -5.66
N ALA A 492 3.83 1.22 -5.64
CA ALA A 492 2.84 0.42 -4.93
C ALA A 492 3.25 0.22 -3.47
N SER A 493 4.55 0.21 -3.22
CA SER A 493 5.11 -0.02 -1.89
C SER A 493 6.22 0.99 -1.63
N PHE A 494 6.23 1.52 -0.42
CA PHE A 494 7.30 2.38 0.04
C PHE A 494 7.72 1.97 1.45
N PHE A 495 9.02 2.03 1.67
CA PHE A 495 9.66 1.57 2.88
C PHE A 495 10.53 2.72 3.40
N ILE A 496 10.06 3.36 4.46
CA ILE A 496 10.66 4.57 5.02
C ILE A 496 11.41 4.17 6.28
N PHE A 497 12.72 4.08 6.18
CA PHE A 497 13.60 3.93 7.33
C PHE A 497 13.86 5.29 7.99
N GLN A 498 14.66 5.28 9.05
CA GLN A 498 15.08 6.50 9.72
C GLN A 498 15.69 7.51 8.73
N LEU A 499 15.23 8.75 8.80
CA LEU A 499 15.77 9.89 8.04
C LEU A 499 16.42 10.87 9.01
N SER A 500 17.52 11.49 8.58
CA SER A 500 18.29 12.41 9.43
C SER A 500 17.75 13.85 9.37
N GLU A 501 17.14 14.25 8.24
CA GLU A 501 16.70 15.63 8.02
C GLU A 501 15.22 15.83 8.39
N PRO A 502 14.90 16.77 9.30
CA PRO A 502 13.51 17.02 9.73
C PRO A 502 12.55 17.39 8.59
N ASN A 503 13.03 18.15 7.59
CA ASN A 503 12.22 18.55 6.44
C ASN A 503 11.81 17.35 5.57
N GLU A 504 12.68 16.35 5.44
CA GLU A 504 12.35 15.12 4.73
C GLU A 504 11.35 14.27 5.52
N VAL A 505 11.49 14.23 6.84
CA VAL A 505 10.53 13.57 7.74
C VAL A 505 9.15 14.22 7.61
N ASP A 506 9.05 15.56 7.68
CA ASP A 506 7.79 16.29 7.49
C ASP A 506 7.13 15.92 6.15
N TYR A 507 7.89 15.95 5.06
CA TYR A 507 7.38 15.58 3.75
C TYR A 507 6.82 14.16 3.72
N ILE A 508 7.56 13.18 4.26
CA ILE A 508 7.13 11.79 4.30
C ILE A 508 5.89 11.60 5.17
N VAL A 509 5.83 12.23 6.33
CA VAL A 509 4.68 12.13 7.24
C VAL A 509 3.43 12.70 6.56
N ARG A 510 3.54 13.85 5.87
CA ARG A 510 2.45 14.41 5.06
C ARG A 510 2.07 13.48 3.91
N PHE A 511 3.03 12.85 3.25
CA PHE A 511 2.74 11.88 2.20
C PHE A 511 1.98 10.65 2.72
N LEU A 512 2.32 10.18 3.92
CA LEU A 512 1.68 9.03 4.56
C LEU A 512 0.26 9.34 5.05
N ALA A 513 0.09 10.42 5.81
CA ALA A 513 -1.10 10.70 6.60
C ALA A 513 -1.87 11.98 6.21
N GLY A 514 -1.35 12.77 5.28
CA GLY A 514 -1.88 14.11 4.99
C GLY A 514 -1.81 15.03 6.21
N ASP A 515 -2.77 15.96 6.31
CA ASP A 515 -2.92 16.87 7.46
C ASP A 515 -3.75 16.25 8.60
N SER A 516 -3.64 14.94 8.79
CA SER A 516 -4.36 14.21 9.84
C SER A 516 -3.86 14.60 11.24
N GLU A 517 -4.74 14.51 12.25
CA GLU A 517 -4.35 14.58 13.67
C GLU A 517 -3.29 13.52 14.05
N ALA A 518 -3.09 12.50 13.23
CA ALA A 518 -2.02 11.52 13.40
C ALA A 518 -0.61 12.07 13.12
N TYR A 519 -0.49 13.23 12.48
CA TYR A 519 0.77 13.79 11.99
C TYR A 519 1.86 13.79 13.08
N THR A 520 1.60 14.38 14.24
CA THR A 520 2.60 14.51 15.32
C THR A 520 3.09 13.14 15.80
N LEU A 521 2.17 12.18 15.93
CA LEU A 521 2.50 10.84 16.41
C LEU A 521 3.39 10.08 15.41
N ILE A 522 3.10 10.20 14.11
CA ILE A 522 3.89 9.56 13.05
C ILE A 522 5.24 10.26 12.92
N HIS A 523 5.28 11.59 13.00
CA HIS A 523 6.49 12.38 12.96
C HIS A 523 7.47 12.00 14.07
N ASP A 524 7.01 11.94 15.31
CA ASP A 524 7.83 11.51 16.46
C ASP A 524 8.34 10.07 16.30
N THR A 525 7.52 9.20 15.69
CA THR A 525 7.90 7.81 15.40
C THR A 525 8.95 7.74 14.30
N ALA A 526 8.80 8.51 13.22
CA ALA A 526 9.72 8.55 12.09
C ALA A 526 11.13 9.01 12.51
N LEU A 527 11.23 9.98 13.43
CA LEU A 527 12.50 10.43 14.01
C LEU A 527 13.17 9.40 14.91
N SER A 528 12.38 8.52 15.54
CA SER A 528 12.84 7.54 16.53
C SER A 528 12.95 6.10 16.01
N LEU A 529 12.86 5.91 14.68
CA LEU A 529 13.04 4.60 14.05
C LEU A 529 14.42 4.02 14.36
N GLN A 530 14.46 2.76 14.76
CA GLN A 530 15.70 2.02 14.97
C GLN A 530 16.19 1.40 13.65
N THR A 531 17.46 0.98 13.62
CA THR A 531 18.01 0.21 12.50
C THR A 531 17.17 -1.06 12.25
N GLY A 532 16.77 -1.27 10.99
CA GLY A 532 15.91 -2.39 10.60
C GLY A 532 14.41 -2.17 10.88
N GLU A 533 14.01 -1.00 11.40
CA GLU A 533 12.62 -0.59 11.48
C GLU A 533 12.28 0.40 10.36
N PHE A 534 11.07 0.26 9.80
CA PHE A 534 10.57 1.16 8.78
C PHE A 534 9.07 1.42 8.94
N LEU A 535 8.64 2.59 8.48
CA LEU A 535 7.26 2.96 8.29
C LEU A 535 6.81 2.61 6.87
N THR A 536 5.58 2.13 6.75
CA THR A 536 4.95 1.84 5.47
C THR A 536 3.44 2.05 5.55
N ARG A 537 2.78 2.09 4.39
CA ARG A 537 1.32 2.21 4.28
C ARG A 537 0.78 1.05 3.47
N SER A 538 -0.30 0.43 3.92
CA SER A 538 -1.00 -0.56 3.09
C SER A 538 -1.74 0.11 1.93
N ASN A 539 -2.15 -0.71 0.97
CA ASN A 539 -3.11 -0.32 -0.07
C ASN A 539 -4.44 0.23 0.48
N ARG A 540 -4.77 -0.03 1.76
CA ARG A 540 -5.99 0.44 2.43
C ARG A 540 -5.81 1.79 3.15
N GLY A 541 -4.59 2.33 3.20
CA GLY A 541 -4.27 3.58 3.87
C GLY A 541 -3.81 3.41 5.32
N ASP A 542 -3.87 2.20 5.88
CA ASP A 542 -3.37 1.91 7.22
C ASP A 542 -1.84 2.07 7.28
N ILE A 543 -1.33 2.69 8.35
CA ILE A 543 0.10 2.94 8.55
C ILE A 543 0.65 1.92 9.56
N PHE A 544 1.77 1.30 9.18
CA PHE A 544 2.43 0.25 9.95
C PHE A 544 3.84 0.68 10.31
N LEU A 545 4.23 0.36 11.55
CA LEU A 545 5.62 0.25 11.94
C LEU A 545 6.01 -1.22 11.84
N VAL A 546 7.02 -1.51 11.02
CA VAL A 546 7.47 -2.87 10.73
C VAL A 546 8.95 -2.98 11.08
N ARG A 547 9.32 -4.10 11.68
CA ARG A 547 10.71 -4.49 11.90
C ARG A 547 11.05 -5.64 10.96
N ILE A 548 12.14 -5.51 10.22
CA ILE A 548 12.61 -6.59 9.34
C ILE A 548 12.93 -7.82 10.21
N ASP A 549 12.46 -9.00 9.79
CA ASP A 549 12.85 -10.24 10.44
C ASP A 549 14.31 -10.55 10.08
N VAL A 550 15.15 -10.63 11.10
CA VAL A 550 16.53 -11.10 10.99
C VAL A 550 16.51 -12.53 11.50
N GLU A 551 16.16 -13.48 10.64
CA GLU A 551 16.46 -14.89 10.88
C GLU A 551 17.83 -15.25 10.29
#